data_AF-A0A952IE84-F1
#
_entry.id   AF-A0A952IE84-F1
#
_cell.length_a   1.000
_cell.length_b   1.000
_cell.length_c   1.000
_cell.angle_alpha   90.00
_cell.angle_beta   90.00
_cell.angle_gamma   90.00
#
_symmetry.space_group_name_H-M   'P 1'
#
loop_
_entity.id
_entity.type
_entity.pdbx_description
1 polymer ?
#
loop_
_entity_poly.entity_id
_entity_poly.type
_entity_poly.pdbx_seq_one_letter_code
_entity_poly.pdbx_strand_id
1 'polypeptide(L)'
;METTPDPVSWEKVLEVAKPSGCNLRAACCSVATPSLPPNQLIVKSAEGDETCRDFLSVFIPHASHQAAQAFYPEQPDHIERVLSMVMKKSTKTALKPEEVVFYHCRYLDDNRSCQVYEDRPRFCRDYPVSPMAILVKGCGYEPWIDDCKQKLLSLGYEIAE
;
A
#
# COMPACT_ATOMS: atom_id res chain seq x y z
N MET A 1 -0.90 22.18 -18.73
CA MET A 1 -1.21 20.94 -17.98
C MET A 1 0.00 20.04 -18.18
N GLU A 2 0.92 20.04 -17.22
CA GLU A 2 2.03 19.07 -17.25
C GLU A 2 1.42 17.71 -16.93
N THR A 3 1.59 16.75 -17.83
CA THR A 3 1.15 15.37 -17.64
C THR A 3 1.96 14.77 -16.50
N THR A 4 1.29 14.25 -15.48
CA THR A 4 1.93 13.43 -14.44
C THR A 4 2.71 12.31 -15.12
N PRO A 5 4.01 12.11 -14.81
CA PRO A 5 4.78 11.03 -15.40
C PRO A 5 4.11 9.69 -15.08
N ASP A 6 4.13 8.78 -16.05
CA ASP A 6 3.60 7.43 -15.85
C ASP A 6 4.26 6.77 -14.62
N PRO A 7 3.51 6.00 -13.82
CA PRO A 7 4.07 5.32 -12.67
C PRO A 7 5.22 4.39 -13.10
N VAL A 8 6.28 4.37 -12.29
CA VAL A 8 7.46 3.55 -12.53
C VAL A 8 7.06 2.07 -12.60
N SER A 9 7.36 1.42 -13.72
CA SER A 9 7.17 -0.02 -13.88
C SER A 9 8.36 -0.77 -13.28
N TRP A 10 8.25 -1.12 -12.00
CA TRP A 10 9.31 -1.84 -11.27
C TRP A 10 9.68 -3.18 -11.88
N GLU A 11 8.73 -3.86 -12.53
CA GLU A 11 8.98 -5.10 -13.25
C GLU A 11 9.99 -4.92 -14.39
N LYS A 12 9.88 -3.80 -15.12
CA LYS A 12 10.82 -3.45 -16.19
C LYS A 12 12.15 -2.94 -15.64
N VAL A 13 12.12 -2.18 -14.55
CA VAL A 13 13.33 -1.61 -13.93
C VAL A 13 14.19 -2.69 -13.30
N LEU A 14 13.58 -3.67 -12.61
CA LEU A 14 14.29 -4.72 -11.88
C LEU A 14 14.39 -6.04 -12.66
N GLU A 15 13.65 -6.16 -13.77
CA GLU A 15 13.53 -7.41 -14.54
C GLU A 15 12.96 -8.56 -13.70
N VAL A 16 12.06 -8.23 -12.76
CA VAL A 16 11.38 -9.19 -11.87
C VAL A 16 9.88 -9.15 -12.17
N ALA A 17 9.36 -10.22 -12.77
CA ALA A 17 7.97 -10.31 -13.20
C ALA A 17 7.00 -10.31 -12.01
N LYS A 18 5.99 -9.45 -12.04
CA LYS A 18 4.96 -9.39 -11.00
C LYS A 18 3.90 -10.47 -11.24
N PRO A 19 3.40 -11.12 -10.17
CA PRO A 19 2.32 -12.10 -10.32
C PRO A 19 1.05 -11.41 -10.84
N SER A 20 0.20 -12.22 -11.49
CA SER A 20 -0.94 -11.75 -12.28
C SER A 20 -2.08 -11.13 -11.47
N GLY A 21 -2.04 -11.12 -10.14
CA GLY A 21 -3.08 -10.46 -9.37
C GLY A 21 -3.08 -10.71 -7.86
N CYS A 22 -4.06 -10.08 -7.22
CA CYS A 22 -4.38 -10.23 -5.81
C CYS A 22 -4.84 -11.66 -5.50
N ASN A 23 -4.43 -12.23 -4.36
CA ASN A 23 -4.92 -13.52 -3.87
C ASN A 23 -6.20 -13.42 -3.03
N LEU A 24 -6.96 -12.33 -3.18
CA LEU A 24 -8.31 -12.12 -2.63
C LEU A 24 -8.47 -12.24 -1.11
N ARG A 25 -7.38 -12.08 -0.34
CA ARG A 25 -7.40 -12.22 1.12
C ARG A 25 -7.84 -10.99 1.92
N ALA A 26 -8.40 -10.00 1.24
CA ALA A 26 -8.84 -8.70 1.77
C ALA A 26 -7.78 -7.81 2.45
N ALA A 27 -6.54 -8.25 2.65
CA ALA A 27 -5.56 -7.53 3.46
C ALA A 27 -5.37 -6.05 3.09
N CYS A 28 -5.05 -5.74 1.83
CA CYS A 28 -4.93 -4.36 1.37
C CYS A 28 -6.29 -3.63 1.35
N CYS A 29 -7.39 -4.36 1.24
CA CYS A 29 -8.73 -3.78 1.32
C CYS A 29 -9.15 -3.50 2.77
N SER A 30 -8.54 -4.12 3.77
CA SER A 30 -8.92 -3.98 5.17
C SER A 30 -8.07 -2.96 5.92
N VAL A 31 -6.77 -2.87 5.60
CA VAL A 31 -5.79 -2.09 6.39
C VAL A 31 -4.76 -1.41 5.48
N ALA A 32 -5.21 -0.80 4.38
CA ALA A 32 -4.33 -0.02 3.51
C ALA A 32 -3.70 1.15 4.26
N THR A 33 -2.44 1.45 3.93
CA THR A 33 -1.73 2.60 4.49
C THR A 33 -0.87 3.25 3.39
N PRO A 34 -1.18 4.50 3.00
CA PRO A 34 -0.36 5.22 2.03
C PRO A 34 0.91 5.75 2.69
N SER A 35 1.94 6.05 1.91
CA SER A 35 3.20 6.63 2.40
C SER A 35 3.11 8.12 2.74
N LEU A 36 1.91 8.69 2.70
CA LEU A 36 1.64 10.11 2.91
C LEU A 36 0.61 10.28 4.03
N PRO A 37 0.75 11.34 4.86
CA PRO A 37 -0.26 11.64 5.85
C PRO A 37 -1.57 12.12 5.19
N PRO A 38 -2.72 12.02 5.89
CA PRO A 38 -4.04 12.34 5.32
C PRO A 38 -4.15 13.73 4.71
N ASN A 39 -3.57 14.75 5.36
CA ASN A 39 -3.57 16.12 4.85
C ASN A 39 -2.85 16.25 3.50
N GLN A 40 -1.72 15.54 3.31
CA GLN A 40 -1.00 15.57 2.04
C GLN A 40 -1.71 14.78 0.94
N LEU A 41 -2.41 13.69 1.28
CA LEU A 41 -3.26 12.99 0.31
C LEU A 41 -4.36 13.90 -0.24
N ILE A 42 -5.01 14.65 0.64
CA ILE A 42 -6.08 15.59 0.26
C ILE A 42 -5.51 16.71 -0.62
N VAL A 43 -4.39 17.32 -0.20
CA VAL A 43 -3.74 18.39 -0.98
C VAL A 43 -3.35 17.89 -2.37
N LYS A 44 -2.66 16.75 -2.46
CA LYS A 44 -2.26 16.17 -3.74
C LYS A 44 -3.45 15.80 -4.63
N SER A 45 -4.50 15.24 -4.04
CA SER A 45 -5.75 14.97 -4.77
C SER A 45 -6.37 16.25 -5.33
N ALA A 46 -6.32 17.36 -4.60
CA ALA A 46 -6.82 18.65 -5.06
C ALA A 46 -5.92 19.27 -6.15
N GLU A 47 -4.62 19.01 -6.10
CA GLU A 47 -3.63 19.40 -7.12
C GLU A 47 -3.68 18.54 -8.40
N GLY A 48 -4.53 17.51 -8.44
CA GLY A 48 -4.75 16.67 -9.62
C GLY A 48 -3.99 15.35 -9.62
N ASP A 49 -3.38 14.94 -8.51
CA ASP A 49 -2.76 13.61 -8.37
C ASP A 49 -3.85 12.52 -8.43
N GLU A 50 -3.89 11.80 -9.54
CA GLU A 50 -4.92 10.79 -9.79
C GLU A 50 -4.83 9.61 -8.82
N THR A 51 -3.62 9.23 -8.39
CA THR A 51 -3.45 8.11 -7.45
C THR A 51 -4.01 8.47 -6.09
N CYS A 52 -3.73 9.69 -5.60
CA CYS A 52 -4.29 10.18 -4.34
C CYS A 52 -5.82 10.33 -4.41
N ARG A 53 -6.33 10.87 -5.53
CA ARG A 53 -7.77 11.01 -5.77
C ARG A 53 -8.47 9.65 -5.79
N ASP A 54 -7.94 8.70 -6.55
CA ASP A 54 -8.51 7.37 -6.65
C ASP A 54 -8.46 6.64 -5.31
N PHE A 55 -7.36 6.75 -4.57
CA PHE A 55 -7.24 6.20 -3.22
C PHE A 55 -8.34 6.74 -2.30
N LEU A 56 -8.50 8.07 -2.21
CA LEU A 56 -9.52 8.72 -1.38
C LEU A 56 -10.96 8.40 -1.84
N SER A 57 -11.17 8.05 -3.11
CA SER A 57 -12.50 7.65 -3.61
C SER A 57 -12.94 6.26 -3.13
N VAL A 58 -11.98 5.39 -2.78
CA VAL A 58 -12.20 3.98 -2.42
C VAL A 58 -12.01 3.72 -0.93
N PHE A 59 -11.03 4.37 -0.33
CA PHE A 59 -10.56 4.07 1.01
C PHE A 59 -11.10 5.04 2.06
N ILE A 60 -11.71 4.47 3.09
CA ILE A 60 -12.27 5.17 4.24
C ILE A 60 -11.32 4.97 5.42
N PRO A 61 -10.93 6.04 6.14
CA PRO A 61 -10.02 5.92 7.27
C PRO A 61 -10.69 5.15 8.41
N HIS A 62 -9.90 4.32 9.09
CA HIS A 62 -10.28 3.77 10.39
C HIS A 62 -10.23 4.88 11.46
N ALA A 63 -11.09 4.76 12.46
CA ALA A 63 -11.15 5.72 13.57
C ALA A 63 -9.87 5.71 14.43
N SER A 64 -9.17 4.59 14.50
CA SER A 64 -7.92 4.42 15.24
C SER A 64 -7.13 3.21 14.76
N HIS A 65 -5.88 3.07 15.21
CA HIS A 65 -5.06 1.86 14.98
C HIS A 65 -5.73 0.61 15.58
N GLN A 66 -6.38 0.75 16.74
CA GLN A 66 -7.12 -0.33 17.38
C GLN A 66 -8.35 -0.74 16.55
N ALA A 67 -9.06 0.23 15.96
CA ALA A 67 -10.18 -0.07 15.07
C ALA A 67 -9.71 -0.82 13.82
N ALA A 68 -8.58 -0.41 13.23
CA ALA A 68 -7.97 -1.10 12.09
C ALA A 68 -7.57 -2.54 12.45
N GLN A 69 -6.96 -2.76 13.61
CA GLN A 69 -6.58 -4.09 14.10
C GLN A 69 -7.82 -4.98 14.33
N ALA A 70 -8.88 -4.45 14.94
CA ALA A 70 -10.14 -5.16 15.14
C ALA A 70 -10.85 -5.48 13.83
N PHE A 71 -10.69 -4.64 12.79
CA PHE A 71 -11.27 -4.86 11.46
C PHE A 71 -10.57 -5.98 10.70
N TYR A 72 -9.26 -6.18 10.89
CA TYR A 72 -8.49 -7.26 10.27
C TYR A 72 -7.73 -8.12 11.30
N PRO A 73 -8.45 -8.88 12.14
CA PRO A 73 -7.86 -9.60 13.28
C PRO A 73 -7.00 -10.81 12.87
N GLU A 74 -7.04 -11.24 11.61
CA GLU A 74 -6.26 -12.36 11.09
C GLU A 74 -4.74 -12.10 11.08
N GLN A 75 -4.33 -10.83 11.17
CA GLN A 75 -2.92 -10.42 11.15
C GLN A 75 -2.66 -9.38 12.25
N PRO A 76 -2.72 -9.79 13.54
CA PRO A 76 -2.69 -8.86 14.67
C PRO A 76 -1.42 -8.00 14.69
N ASP A 77 -0.30 -8.54 14.22
CA ASP A 77 1.01 -7.85 14.25
C ASP A 77 1.22 -6.91 13.04
N HIS A 78 0.32 -6.88 12.05
CA HIS A 78 0.57 -6.11 10.82
C HIS A 78 0.61 -4.61 11.08
N ILE A 79 -0.33 -4.10 11.88
CA ILE A 79 -0.39 -2.68 12.26
C ILE A 79 0.90 -2.28 12.97
N GLU A 80 1.31 -3.03 13.98
CA GLU A 80 2.55 -2.77 14.74
C GLU A 80 3.79 -2.84 13.86
N ARG A 81 3.86 -3.80 12.92
CA ARG A 81 4.95 -3.90 11.96
C ARG A 81 5.01 -2.70 11.02
N VAL A 82 3.88 -2.20 10.52
CA VAL A 82 3.87 -0.98 9.70
C VAL A 82 4.42 0.19 10.51
N LEU A 83 3.95 0.38 11.75
CA LEU A 83 4.39 1.47 12.61
C LEU A 83 5.89 1.39 12.94
N SER A 84 6.42 0.19 13.21
CA SER A 84 7.85 0.02 13.48
C SER A 84 8.72 0.31 12.26
N MET A 85 8.29 -0.10 11.07
CA MET A 85 8.98 0.23 9.80
C MET A 85 8.97 1.73 9.52
N VAL A 86 7.86 2.41 9.79
CA VAL A 86 7.75 3.86 9.67
C VAL A 86 8.71 4.56 10.64
N MET A 87 8.78 4.10 11.90
CA MET A 87 9.70 4.63 12.92
C MET A 87 11.17 4.49 12.53
N LYS A 88 11.56 3.37 11.90
CA LYS A 88 12.95 3.13 11.46
C LYS A 88 13.39 4.06 10.32
N LYS A 89 12.46 4.58 9.52
CA LYS A 89 12.76 5.51 8.43
C LYS A 89 13.07 6.90 8.98
N SER A 90 14.31 7.13 9.40
CA SER A 90 14.76 8.42 9.92
C SER A 90 15.16 9.37 8.78
N THR A 91 14.18 10.00 8.14
CA THR A 91 14.44 11.15 7.24
C THR A 91 13.50 12.29 7.58
N LYS A 92 13.90 13.55 7.33
CA LYS A 92 13.05 14.74 7.56
C LYS A 92 11.72 14.71 6.82
N THR A 93 11.61 13.87 5.77
CA THR A 93 10.44 13.72 4.92
C THR A 93 9.68 12.41 5.17
N ALA A 94 10.12 11.58 6.12
CA ALA A 94 9.43 10.35 6.45
C ALA A 94 8.16 10.62 7.25
N LEU A 95 7.13 9.82 6.96
CA LEU A 95 5.94 9.72 7.79
C LEU A 95 6.34 9.34 9.22
N LYS A 96 5.72 9.95 10.23
CA LYS A 96 5.90 9.54 11.62
C LYS A 96 4.82 8.53 12.05
N PRO A 97 5.07 7.66 13.04
CA PRO A 97 4.08 6.67 13.50
C PRO A 97 2.70 7.28 13.86
N GLU A 98 2.69 8.45 14.49
CA GLU A 98 1.46 9.17 14.85
C GLU A 98 0.70 9.76 13.64
N GLU A 99 1.35 9.87 12.49
CA GLU A 99 0.75 10.36 11.23
C GLU A 99 0.22 9.21 10.36
N VAL A 100 0.51 7.96 10.74
CA VAL A 100 0.04 6.77 10.02
C VAL A 100 -1.46 6.60 10.24
N VAL A 101 -2.21 6.64 9.16
CA VAL A 101 -3.64 6.27 9.16
C VAL A 101 -3.81 5.01 8.32
N PHE A 102 -4.62 4.08 8.84
CA PHE A 102 -5.04 2.88 8.14
C PHE A 102 -6.44 3.09 7.58
N TYR A 103 -6.70 2.48 6.44
CA TYR A 103 -7.95 2.63 5.71
C TYR A 103 -8.54 1.27 5.33
N HIS A 104 -9.86 1.21 5.21
CA HIS A 104 -10.58 0.09 4.62
C HIS A 104 -11.29 0.51 3.33
N CYS A 105 -11.45 -0.45 2.42
CA CYS A 105 -12.11 -0.28 1.15
C CYS A 105 -13.62 -0.27 1.36
N ARG A 106 -14.30 0.73 0.81
CA ARG A 106 -15.77 0.86 0.87
C ARG A 106 -16.53 -0.22 0.11
N TYR A 107 -15.84 -0.98 -0.76
CA TYR A 107 -16.41 -2.06 -1.56
C TYR A 107 -16.15 -3.45 -0.98
N LEU A 108 -15.66 -3.52 0.26
CA LEU A 108 -15.48 -4.78 0.97
C LEU A 108 -16.83 -5.16 1.62
N ASP A 109 -17.32 -6.37 1.35
CA ASP A 109 -18.53 -6.89 2.03
C ASP A 109 -18.21 -7.52 3.39
N ASP A 110 -19.24 -8.01 4.07
CA ASP A 110 -19.13 -8.69 5.38
C ASP A 110 -18.30 -9.98 5.31
N ASN A 111 -18.21 -10.60 4.13
CA ASN A 111 -17.38 -11.77 3.86
C ASN A 111 -15.95 -11.40 3.43
N ARG A 112 -15.57 -10.12 3.54
CA ARG A 112 -14.26 -9.59 3.13
C ARG A 112 -13.96 -9.80 1.65
N SER A 113 -15.00 -9.80 0.82
CA SER A 113 -14.91 -9.95 -0.63
C SER A 113 -15.11 -8.61 -1.34
N CYS A 114 -14.28 -8.35 -2.35
CA CYS A 114 -14.38 -7.12 -3.14
C CYS A 114 -15.60 -7.20 -4.08
N GLN A 115 -16.58 -6.31 -3.87
CA GLN A 115 -17.82 -6.28 -4.65
C GLN A 115 -17.64 -5.75 -6.09
N VAL A 116 -16.49 -5.16 -6.39
CA VAL A 116 -16.17 -4.57 -7.70
C VAL A 116 -14.88 -5.15 -8.24
N TYR A 117 -14.55 -6.42 -7.97
CA TYR A 117 -13.22 -6.95 -8.30
C TYR A 117 -12.85 -6.78 -9.77
N GLU A 118 -13.72 -7.18 -10.71
CA GLU A 118 -13.44 -7.02 -12.15
C GLU A 118 -13.32 -5.55 -12.56
N ASP A 119 -14.15 -4.68 -12.00
CA ASP A 119 -14.21 -3.24 -12.29
C ASP A 119 -13.35 -2.38 -11.35
N ARG A 120 -12.50 -3.00 -10.54
CA ARG A 120 -11.77 -2.32 -9.46
C ARG A 120 -10.90 -1.19 -10.02
N PRO A 121 -10.75 -0.04 -9.36
CA PRO A 121 -9.98 1.08 -9.91
C PRO A 121 -8.55 0.72 -10.29
N ARG A 122 -7.96 1.51 -11.20
CA ARG A 122 -6.60 1.24 -11.73
C ARG A 122 -5.58 1.07 -10.62
N PHE A 123 -5.61 1.92 -9.59
CA PHE A 123 -4.69 1.81 -8.47
C PHE A 123 -4.79 0.44 -7.75
N CYS A 124 -5.99 -0.19 -7.68
CA CYS A 124 -6.16 -1.53 -7.13
C CYS A 124 -5.57 -2.62 -8.03
N ARG A 125 -5.69 -2.46 -9.36
CA ARG A 125 -5.12 -3.39 -10.35
C ARG A 125 -3.59 -3.32 -10.36
N ASP A 126 -3.06 -2.10 -10.27
CA ASP A 126 -1.64 -1.81 -10.36
C ASP A 126 -0.91 -2.08 -9.03
N TYR A 127 -1.63 -2.40 -7.94
CA TYR A 127 -1.03 -2.71 -6.64
C TYR A 127 -0.21 -4.02 -6.64
N PRO A 128 0.93 -4.10 -5.92
CA PRO A 128 1.68 -2.99 -5.34
C PRO A 128 2.36 -2.12 -6.41
N VAL A 129 2.44 -0.82 -6.14
CA VAL A 129 3.09 0.19 -7.01
C VAL A 129 4.58 0.38 -6.70
N SER A 130 5.10 -0.29 -5.67
CA SER A 130 6.50 -0.25 -5.26
C SER A 130 6.92 -1.55 -4.57
N PRO A 131 8.15 -2.04 -4.77
CA PRO A 131 8.70 -3.17 -4.03
C PRO A 131 8.96 -2.84 -2.55
N MET A 132 8.83 -1.57 -2.14
CA MET A 132 8.97 -1.15 -0.74
C MET A 132 7.65 -1.22 0.04
N ALA A 133 6.57 -1.74 -0.57
CA ALA A 133 5.28 -1.91 0.10
C ALA A 133 5.41 -2.92 1.27
N ILE A 134 4.78 -2.58 2.40
CA ILE A 134 4.74 -3.45 3.58
C ILE A 134 3.50 -4.34 3.45
N LEU A 135 3.69 -5.58 3.01
CA LEU A 135 2.60 -6.54 2.80
C LEU A 135 2.29 -7.33 4.06
N VAL A 136 1.07 -7.84 4.21
CA VAL A 136 0.73 -8.85 5.23
C VAL A 136 1.36 -10.21 4.89
N LYS A 137 1.65 -11.01 5.92
CA LYS A 137 2.18 -12.38 5.79
C LYS A 137 1.24 -13.26 4.95
N GLY A 138 1.75 -13.89 3.90
CA GLY A 138 1.03 -14.71 2.92
C GLY A 138 0.30 -13.88 1.85
N CYS A 139 0.67 -12.62 1.62
CA CYS A 139 0.15 -11.87 0.49
C CYS A 139 0.65 -12.48 -0.83
N GLY A 140 -0.20 -12.54 -1.86
CA GLY A 140 0.20 -13.11 -3.16
C GLY A 140 1.37 -12.39 -3.84
N TYR A 141 1.67 -11.16 -3.41
CA TYR A 141 2.80 -10.36 -3.91
C TYR A 141 4.06 -10.44 -3.05
N GLU A 142 4.07 -11.17 -1.92
CA GLU A 142 5.27 -11.29 -1.07
C GLU A 142 6.48 -11.85 -1.82
N PRO A 143 6.38 -12.98 -2.56
CA PRO A 143 7.53 -13.51 -3.29
C PRO A 143 8.12 -12.49 -4.26
N TRP A 144 7.27 -11.73 -4.95
CA TRP A 144 7.72 -10.69 -5.88
C TRP A 144 8.45 -9.55 -5.19
N ILE A 145 7.97 -9.11 -4.02
CA ILE A 145 8.68 -8.08 -3.23
C ILE A 145 10.03 -8.60 -2.77
N ASP A 146 10.10 -9.85 -2.31
CA ASP A 146 11.34 -10.45 -1.84
C ASP A 146 12.36 -10.58 -2.99
N ASP A 147 11.93 -11.04 -4.16
CA ASP A 147 12.76 -11.10 -5.37
C ASP A 147 13.26 -9.71 -5.79
N CYS A 148 12.38 -8.69 -5.74
CA CYS A 148 12.76 -7.31 -6.01
C CYS A 148 13.82 -6.79 -5.02
N LYS A 149 13.67 -7.12 -3.74
CA LYS A 149 14.66 -6.76 -2.71
C LYS A 149 15.99 -7.45 -2.94
N GLN A 150 15.99 -8.75 -3.26
CA GLN A 150 17.22 -9.47 -3.59
C GLN A 150 17.93 -8.87 -4.81
N LYS A 151 17.17 -8.48 -5.84
CA LYS A 151 17.73 -7.78 -7.01
C LYS A 151 18.36 -6.45 -6.61
N LEU A 152 17.67 -5.64 -5.82
CA LEU A 152 18.19 -4.35 -5.33
C LEU A 152 19.48 -4.53 -4.51
N LEU A 153 19.53 -5.51 -3.60
CA LEU A 153 20.74 -5.86 -2.84
C LEU A 153 21.89 -6.29 -3.78
N SER A 154 21.59 -7.10 -4.81
CA SER A 154 22.60 -7.54 -5.80
C SER A 154 23.18 -6.38 -6.61
N LEU A 155 22.44 -5.28 -6.75
CA LEU A 155 22.85 -4.04 -7.40
C LEU A 155 23.55 -3.07 -6.44
N GLY A 156 23.74 -3.43 -5.17
CA GLY A 156 24.44 -2.63 -4.16
C GLY A 156 23.58 -1.58 -3.47
N TYR A 157 22.25 -1.65 -3.58
CA TYR A 157 21.35 -0.76 -2.82
C TYR A 157 21.20 -1.24 -1.38
N GLU A 158 21.17 -0.29 -0.44
CA GLU A 158 20.77 -0.55 0.93
C GLU A 158 19.25 -0.55 1.06
N ILE A 159 18.70 -1.56 1.74
CA ILE A 159 17.26 -1.69 1.99
C ILE A 159 17.04 -1.66 3.49
N ALA A 160 16.20 -0.73 3.96
CA ALA A 160 15.82 -0.67 5.37
C ALA A 160 14.82 -1.79 5.70
N GLU A 161 15.19 -2.67 6.63
CA GLU A 161 14.36 -3.74 7.23
C GLU A 161 13.88 -3.39 8.63
#